data_AF-A0A5S9MB63-F1
#
_entry.id   AF-A0A5S9MB63-F1
#
_cell.length_a   1.000
_cell.length_b   1.000
_cell.length_c   1.000
_cell.angle_alpha   90.00
_cell.angle_beta   90.00
_cell.angle_gamma   90.00
#
_symmetry.space_group_name_H-M   'P 1'
#
loop_
_entity.id
_entity.type
_entity.pdbx_description
1 polymer ?
#
loop_
_entity_poly.entity_id
_entity_poly.type
_entity_poly.pdbx_seq_one_letter_code
_entity_poly.pdbx_strand_id
1 'polypeptide(L)'
;MAAKIAVGLTLDEMMNPVTGKTYAAFEPALDYIVSKIPRWPFDKFESANRRLGTQMKATGEVMAIGRTLEESLLKAVRSLEADVHHIELKDEADITNEVLEKRIIKAGDERLFYIAEALRRGYTVEQIHEFSKIDYFFLHKLEGIIVFEKTLKEKTKAIQTY
;
A
#
# COMPACT_ATOMS: atom_id res chain seq x y z
N MET A 1 13.79 12.88 -21.00
CA MET A 1 13.75 12.31 -22.37
C MET A 1 12.62 12.90 -23.20
N ALA A 2 11.38 12.99 -22.70
CA ALA A 2 10.25 13.59 -23.45
C ALA A 2 10.56 14.98 -24.06
N ALA A 3 11.24 15.88 -23.33
CA ALA A 3 11.65 17.17 -23.87
C ALA A 3 12.60 17.08 -25.09
N LYS A 4 13.45 16.05 -25.16
CA LYS A 4 14.33 15.80 -26.32
C LYS A 4 13.53 15.29 -27.53
N ILE A 5 12.50 14.47 -27.28
CA ILE A 5 11.56 14.05 -28.33
C ILE A 5 10.82 15.26 -28.91
N ALA A 6 10.37 16.18 -28.05
CA ALA A 6 9.65 17.38 -28.47
C ALA A 6 10.47 18.30 -29.41
N VAL A 7 11.80 18.21 -29.38
CA VAL A 7 12.69 18.96 -30.29
C VAL A 7 13.22 18.11 -31.45
N GLY A 8 12.63 16.94 -31.69
CA GLY A 8 12.85 16.14 -32.89
C GLY A 8 13.69 14.88 -32.73
N LEU A 9 14.18 14.54 -31.53
CA LEU A 9 14.93 13.30 -31.33
C LEU A 9 14.02 12.07 -31.26
N THR A 10 14.48 10.93 -31.76
CA THR A 10 13.84 9.63 -31.59
C THR A 10 14.45 8.85 -30.41
N LEU A 11 13.78 7.78 -29.97
CA LEU A 11 14.20 7.00 -28.80
C LEU A 11 15.56 6.29 -28.99
N ASP A 12 15.85 5.86 -30.22
CA ASP A 12 17.08 5.20 -30.64
C ASP A 12 18.28 6.16 -30.78
N GLU A 13 18.04 7.47 -30.83
CA GLU A 13 19.09 8.50 -30.82
C GLU A 13 19.52 8.89 -29.39
N MET A 14 18.73 8.51 -28.38
CA MET A 14 18.95 8.92 -26.99
C MET A 14 19.62 7.81 -26.18
N MET A 15 20.82 8.08 -25.67
CA MET A 15 21.48 7.18 -24.71
C MET A 15 20.68 7.06 -23.41
N ASN A 16 20.53 5.84 -22.90
CA ASN A 16 19.97 5.58 -21.58
C ASN A 16 20.95 6.09 -20.50
N PRO A 17 20.55 7.06 -19.65
CA PRO A 17 21.42 7.64 -18.64
C PRO A 17 21.75 6.69 -17.49
N VAL A 18 20.96 5.63 -17.29
CA VAL A 18 21.17 4.65 -16.20
C VAL A 18 22.26 3.65 -16.58
N THR A 19 22.17 3.06 -17.78
CA THR A 19 23.12 2.03 -18.22
C THR A 19 24.35 2.63 -18.92
N GLY A 20 24.20 3.80 -19.55
CA GLY A 20 25.25 4.46 -20.36
C GLY A 20 25.71 3.67 -21.59
N LYS A 21 25.10 2.52 -21.86
CA LYS A 21 25.52 1.54 -22.89
C LYS A 21 24.39 1.12 -23.82
N THR A 22 23.14 1.43 -23.47
CA THR A 22 21.95 1.12 -24.27
C THR A 22 21.21 2.41 -24.61
N TYR A 23 20.30 2.36 -25.57
CA TYR A 23 19.47 3.51 -25.96
C TYR A 23 18.15 3.53 -25.17
N ALA A 24 17.40 4.62 -25.28
CA ALA A 24 16.09 4.80 -24.66
C ALA A 24 14.98 4.00 -25.37
N ALA A 25 15.25 3.46 -26.56
CA ALA A 25 14.34 2.59 -27.33
C ALA A 25 14.30 1.15 -26.78
N PHE A 26 13.76 0.98 -25.56
CA PHE A 26 13.53 -0.34 -24.96
C PHE A 26 12.46 -0.26 -23.86
N GLU A 27 11.92 -1.42 -23.47
CA GLU A 27 11.03 -1.56 -22.32
C GLU A 27 11.84 -2.01 -21.09
N PRO A 28 11.86 -1.23 -19.99
CA PRO A 28 12.55 -1.64 -18.77
C PRO A 28 11.98 -2.93 -18.17
N ALA A 29 12.86 -3.88 -17.85
CA ALA A 29 12.51 -5.03 -17.03
C ALA A 29 12.90 -4.74 -15.57
N LEU A 30 11.91 -4.80 -14.67
CA LEU A 30 12.12 -4.55 -13.25
C LEU A 30 12.22 -5.88 -12.51
N ASP A 31 13.24 -6.02 -11.66
CA ASP A 31 13.45 -7.18 -10.80
C ASP A 31 13.04 -6.89 -9.34
N TYR A 32 12.14 -5.91 -9.17
CA TYR A 32 11.60 -5.45 -7.90
C TYR A 32 10.16 -4.96 -8.08
N ILE A 33 9.45 -4.82 -6.97
CA ILE A 33 8.11 -4.26 -6.89
C ILE A 33 8.19 -2.84 -6.37
N VAL A 34 7.40 -1.95 -6.96
CA VAL A 34 7.21 -0.58 -6.49
C VAL A 34 5.80 -0.42 -5.93
N SER A 35 5.69 0.10 -4.72
CA SER A 35 4.40 0.44 -4.10
C SER A 35 4.31 1.94 -3.92
N LYS A 36 3.20 2.51 -4.40
CA LYS A 36 2.86 3.93 -4.20
C LYS A 36 1.64 4.03 -3.31
N ILE A 37 1.71 4.88 -2.28
CA ILE A 37 0.56 5.17 -1.41
C ILE A 37 0.34 6.70 -1.41
N PRO A 38 -0.87 7.20 -1.70
CA PRO A 38 -1.16 8.63 -1.58
C PRO A 38 -1.12 9.11 -0.12
N ARG A 39 -0.80 10.39 0.10
CA ARG A 39 -0.87 11.04 1.40
C ARG A 39 -1.97 12.10 1.40
N TRP A 40 -2.81 12.06 2.42
CA TRP A 40 -3.93 13.01 2.60
C TRP A 40 -3.71 13.90 3.82
N PRO A 41 -3.98 15.21 3.75
CA PRO A 41 -3.74 16.13 4.87
C PRO A 41 -4.90 16.15 5.88
N PHE A 42 -5.57 15.02 6.13
CA PHE A 42 -6.78 15.02 6.97
C PHE A 42 -6.49 15.30 8.45
N ASP A 43 -5.23 15.17 8.88
CA ASP A 43 -4.71 15.68 10.17
C ASP A 43 -4.86 17.21 10.30
N LYS A 44 -5.01 17.93 9.19
CA LYS A 44 -5.18 19.40 9.16
C LYS A 44 -6.59 19.83 8.77
N PHE A 45 -7.44 18.91 8.33
CA PHE A 45 -8.79 19.16 7.84
C PHE A 45 -9.76 18.11 8.36
N GLU A 46 -10.00 18.08 9.67
CA GLU A 46 -10.81 17.06 10.34
C GLU A 46 -12.26 16.99 9.84
N SER A 47 -12.83 18.13 9.44
CA SER A 47 -14.20 18.22 8.90
C SER A 47 -14.30 17.84 7.42
N ALA A 48 -13.17 17.57 6.74
CA ALA A 48 -13.18 17.23 5.33
C ALA A 48 -13.73 15.82 5.10
N ASN A 49 -14.46 15.67 4.00
CA ASN A 49 -14.98 14.36 3.59
C ASN A 49 -13.82 13.44 3.16
N ARG A 50 -13.48 12.47 4.02
CA ARG A 50 -12.43 11.47 3.82
C ARG A 50 -12.73 10.40 2.77
N ARG A 51 -13.96 10.37 2.21
CA ARG A 51 -14.33 9.40 1.17
C ARG A 51 -13.54 9.64 -0.11
N LEU A 52 -12.93 8.58 -0.61
CA LEU A 52 -12.23 8.57 -1.89
C LEU A 52 -13.22 8.41 -3.04
N GLY A 53 -12.89 9.05 -4.17
CA GLY A 53 -13.67 9.02 -5.40
C GLY A 53 -12.78 9.36 -6.58
N THR A 54 -13.38 9.74 -7.71
CA THR A 54 -12.64 10.07 -8.94
C THR A 54 -11.87 11.39 -8.84
N GLN A 55 -12.32 12.32 -7.99
CA GLN A 55 -11.63 13.57 -7.73
C GLN A 55 -10.47 13.36 -6.75
N MET A 56 -9.27 13.79 -7.15
CA MET A 56 -8.08 13.72 -6.32
C MET A 56 -8.21 14.60 -5.07
N LYS A 57 -7.89 14.02 -3.91
CA LYS A 57 -7.85 14.70 -2.60
C LYS A 57 -6.48 14.56 -1.90
N ALA A 58 -5.59 13.74 -2.45
CA ALA A 58 -4.26 13.57 -1.90
C ALA A 58 -3.41 14.81 -2.19
N THR A 59 -2.59 15.23 -1.22
CA THR A 59 -1.66 16.36 -1.38
C THR A 59 -0.23 15.92 -1.68
N GLY A 60 0.04 14.62 -1.58
CA GLY A 60 1.33 14.04 -1.88
C GLY A 60 1.23 12.53 -2.02
N GLU A 61 2.40 11.90 -2.05
CA GLU A 61 2.54 10.47 -2.16
C GLU A 61 3.88 9.99 -1.64
N VAL A 62 3.92 8.73 -1.27
CA VAL A 62 5.14 8.00 -0.96
C VAL A 62 5.32 6.86 -1.94
N MET A 63 6.58 6.56 -2.26
CA MET A 63 6.96 5.44 -3.10
C MET A 63 8.00 4.62 -2.36
N ALA A 64 7.83 3.31 -2.35
CA ALA A 64 8.83 2.37 -1.85
C ALA A 64 9.10 1.27 -2.88
N ILE A 65 10.30 0.70 -2.78
CA ILE A 65 10.77 -0.40 -3.62
C ILE A 65 11.11 -1.57 -2.70
N GLY A 66 10.71 -2.79 -3.08
CA GLY A 66 11.06 -4.03 -2.39
C GLY A 66 11.19 -5.21 -3.36
N ARG A 67 11.86 -6.27 -2.94
CA ARG A 67 11.98 -7.52 -3.71
C ARG A 67 10.69 -8.35 -3.65
N THR A 68 9.84 -8.08 -2.68
CA THR A 68 8.48 -8.65 -2.56
C THR A 68 7.44 -7.54 -2.40
N LEU A 69 6.17 -7.89 -2.62
CA LEU A 69 5.07 -6.92 -2.45
C LEU A 69 4.96 -6.52 -0.98
N GLU A 70 5.07 -7.49 -0.08
CA GLU A 70 4.97 -7.33 1.36
C GLU A 70 6.05 -6.37 1.87
N GLU A 71 7.29 -6.53 1.41
CA GLU A 71 8.40 -5.63 1.75
C GLU A 71 8.14 -4.21 1.23
N SER A 72 7.82 -4.09 -0.07
CA SER A 72 7.57 -2.79 -0.72
C SER A 72 6.41 -2.05 -0.05
N LEU A 73 5.32 -2.75 0.24
CA LEU A 73 4.13 -2.19 0.89
C LEU A 73 4.43 -1.72 2.31
N LEU A 74 5.06 -2.55 3.15
CA LEU A 74 5.34 -2.19 4.54
C LEU A 74 6.33 -1.03 4.64
N LYS A 75 7.30 -0.94 3.71
CA LYS A 75 8.17 0.25 3.57
C LYS A 75 7.35 1.49 3.23
N ALA A 76 6.46 1.40 2.24
CA ALA A 76 5.61 2.53 1.86
C ALA A 76 4.72 3.00 3.03
N VAL A 77 4.11 2.07 3.78
CA VAL A 77 3.28 2.39 4.95
C VAL A 77 4.08 3.14 6.02
N ARG A 78 5.29 2.67 6.36
CA ARG A 78 6.17 3.34 7.33
C ARG A 78 6.63 4.72 6.86
N SER A 79 6.77 4.92 5.56
CA SER A 79 7.19 6.19 4.97
C SER A 79 6.06 7.23 4.86
N LEU A 80 4.81 6.90 5.21
CA LEU A 80 3.66 7.81 5.08
C LEU A 80 3.74 9.07 5.95
N GLU A 81 4.64 9.14 6.93
CA GLU A 81 4.69 10.23 7.93
C GLU A 81 3.32 10.46 8.59
N ALA A 82 2.55 9.38 8.79
CA ALA A 82 1.25 9.37 9.44
C ALA A 82 1.33 8.87 10.89
N ASP A 83 2.55 8.79 11.45
CA ASP A 83 2.84 8.17 12.75
C ASP A 83 2.34 6.72 12.83
N VAL A 84 2.53 5.97 11.73
CA VAL A 84 2.16 4.57 11.61
C VAL A 84 3.38 3.75 11.22
N HIS A 85 3.66 2.68 11.96
CA HIS A 85 4.82 1.81 11.73
C HIS A 85 4.46 0.47 11.10
N HIS A 86 3.17 0.14 11.03
CA HIS A 86 2.68 -1.12 10.49
C HIS A 86 1.25 -0.97 9.96
N ILE A 87 0.71 -2.00 9.30
CA ILE A 87 -0.69 -1.99 8.82
C ILE A 87 -1.69 -2.23 9.97
N GLU A 88 -1.68 -1.38 10.98
CA GLU A 88 -2.55 -1.45 12.18
C GLU A 88 -3.37 -0.16 12.38
N LEU A 89 -4.50 -0.29 13.09
CA LEU A 89 -5.32 0.84 13.53
C LEU A 89 -4.94 1.20 14.97
N LYS A 90 -5.00 2.48 15.35
CA LYS A 90 -4.61 2.93 16.70
C LYS A 90 -5.67 2.73 17.79
N ASP A 91 -6.91 2.41 17.41
CA ASP A 91 -8.06 2.26 18.32
C ASP A 91 -8.97 1.10 17.88
N GLU A 92 -8.39 -0.08 17.58
CA GLU A 92 -9.13 -1.21 17.02
C GLU A 92 -10.23 -1.76 17.94
N ALA A 93 -10.06 -1.63 19.26
CA ALA A 93 -10.98 -2.15 20.27
C ALA A 93 -12.38 -1.50 20.22
N ASP A 94 -12.46 -0.24 19.79
CA ASP A 94 -13.70 0.53 19.76
C ASP A 94 -14.44 0.41 18.41
N ILE A 95 -13.83 -0.27 17.43
CA ILE A 95 -14.39 -0.40 16.08
C ILE A 95 -15.28 -1.65 16.01
N THR A 96 -16.58 -1.45 15.83
CA THR A 96 -17.53 -2.54 15.59
C THR A 96 -17.34 -3.15 14.20
N ASN A 97 -17.82 -4.39 14.02
CA ASN A 97 -17.75 -5.07 12.72
C ASN A 97 -18.53 -4.32 11.63
N GLU A 98 -19.65 -3.68 11.97
CA GLU A 98 -20.44 -2.89 11.03
C GLU A 98 -19.68 -1.65 10.55
N VAL A 99 -18.93 -1.00 11.45
CA VAL A 99 -18.07 0.15 11.09
C VAL A 99 -16.93 -0.31 10.20
N LEU A 100 -16.29 -1.43 10.55
CA LEU A 100 -15.20 -2.05 9.80
C LEU A 100 -15.63 -2.33 8.34
N GLU A 101 -16.71 -3.08 8.14
CA GLU A 101 -17.24 -3.41 6.82
C GLU A 101 -17.59 -2.15 6.01
N LYS A 102 -18.27 -1.19 6.65
CA LYS A 102 -18.65 0.08 6.00
C LYS A 102 -17.43 0.87 5.52
N ARG A 103 -16.32 0.85 6.26
CA ARG A 103 -15.06 1.53 5.90
C ARG A 103 -14.28 0.83 4.80
N ILE A 104 -14.44 -0.49 4.66
CA ILE A 104 -13.88 -1.26 3.55
C ILE A 104 -14.67 -1.01 2.26
N ILE A 105 -16.01 -1.04 2.35
CA ILE A 105 -16.92 -0.78 1.22
C ILE A 105 -16.80 0.67 0.75
N LYS A 106 -16.88 1.64 1.68
CA LYS A 106 -16.75 3.07 1.37
C LYS A 106 -15.30 3.50 1.61
N ALA A 107 -14.48 3.30 0.59
CA ALA A 107 -13.06 3.61 0.62
C ALA A 107 -12.76 5.02 1.17
N GLY A 108 -12.00 5.05 2.26
CA GLY A 108 -11.30 6.23 2.78
C GLY A 108 -9.79 6.04 2.69
N ASP A 109 -9.04 7.03 3.15
CA ASP A 109 -7.58 6.99 3.26
C ASP A 109 -7.07 5.86 4.19
N GLU A 110 -7.87 5.49 5.19
CA GLU A 110 -7.54 4.43 6.15
C GLU A 110 -7.88 3.02 5.67
N ARG A 111 -8.48 2.85 4.48
CA ARG A 111 -9.08 1.57 4.04
C ARG A 111 -8.12 0.38 4.11
N LEU A 112 -6.82 0.59 3.83
CA LEU A 112 -5.80 -0.45 3.95
C LEU A 112 -5.73 -1.03 5.38
N PHE A 113 -5.80 -0.17 6.39
CA PHE A 113 -5.71 -0.56 7.79
C PHE A 113 -6.99 -1.28 8.26
N TYR A 114 -8.16 -0.85 7.80
CA TYR A 114 -9.42 -1.58 8.03
C TYR A 114 -9.43 -2.97 7.40
N ILE A 115 -8.84 -3.14 6.21
CA ILE A 115 -8.70 -4.45 5.57
C ILE A 115 -7.78 -5.36 6.39
N ALA A 116 -6.62 -4.84 6.82
CA ALA A 116 -5.69 -5.58 7.66
C ALA A 116 -6.35 -6.03 8.98
N GLU A 117 -7.15 -5.15 9.58
CA GLU A 117 -7.91 -5.47 10.79
C GLU A 117 -9.01 -6.52 10.54
N ALA A 118 -9.72 -6.48 9.41
CA ALA A 118 -10.67 -7.52 9.05
C ALA A 118 -10.01 -8.90 8.94
N LEU A 119 -8.85 -8.98 8.30
CA LEU A 119 -8.06 -10.21 8.23
C LEU A 119 -7.62 -10.69 9.63
N ARG A 120 -7.23 -9.77 10.53
CA ARG A 120 -6.92 -10.11 11.92
C ARG A 120 -8.11 -10.74 12.65
N ARG A 121 -9.32 -10.20 12.43
CA ARG A 121 -10.60 -10.67 12.96
C ARG A 121 -11.15 -11.94 12.30
N GLY A 122 -10.47 -12.47 11.29
CA GLY A 122 -10.83 -13.74 10.64
C GLY A 122 -11.82 -13.60 9.48
N TYR A 123 -11.98 -12.41 8.91
CA TYR A 123 -12.67 -12.28 7.63
C TYR A 123 -11.87 -13.00 6.55
N THR A 124 -12.58 -13.69 5.67
CA THR A 124 -11.99 -14.37 4.53
C THR A 124 -11.59 -13.39 3.43
N VAL A 125 -10.63 -13.79 2.60
CA VAL A 125 -10.22 -13.00 1.43
C VAL A 125 -11.41 -12.76 0.49
N GLU A 126 -12.30 -13.73 0.35
CA GLU A 126 -13.51 -13.65 -0.48
C GLU A 126 -14.46 -12.56 0.01
N GLN A 127 -14.70 -12.48 1.33
CA GLN A 127 -15.54 -11.43 1.91
C GLN A 127 -14.94 -10.04 1.66
N ILE A 128 -13.63 -9.90 1.89
CA ILE A 128 -12.94 -8.62 1.69
C ILE A 128 -12.90 -8.24 0.21
N HIS A 129 -12.72 -9.20 -0.70
CA HIS A 129 -12.84 -8.97 -2.13
C HIS A 129 -14.24 -8.47 -2.48
N GLU A 130 -15.29 -9.07 -1.95
CA GLU A 130 -16.66 -8.62 -2.23
C GLU A 130 -16.91 -7.17 -1.79
N PHE A 131 -16.39 -6.80 -0.62
CA PHE A 131 -16.54 -5.44 -0.08
C PHE A 131 -15.69 -4.41 -0.82
N SER A 132 -14.45 -4.76 -1.15
CA SER A 132 -13.43 -3.80 -1.58
C SER A 132 -13.21 -3.79 -3.09
N LYS A 133 -13.53 -4.91 -3.76
CA LYS A 133 -13.16 -5.27 -5.14
C LYS A 133 -11.66 -5.24 -5.42
N ILE A 134 -10.82 -5.29 -4.38
CA ILE A 134 -9.36 -5.45 -4.52
C ILE A 134 -9.08 -6.88 -4.95
N ASP A 135 -8.19 -7.05 -5.93
CA ASP A 135 -7.83 -8.36 -6.46
C ASP A 135 -7.31 -9.32 -5.37
N TYR A 136 -7.70 -10.59 -5.51
CA TYR A 136 -7.32 -11.68 -4.61
C TYR A 136 -5.82 -11.76 -4.37
N PHE A 137 -4.99 -11.49 -5.39
CA PHE A 137 -3.53 -11.51 -5.25
C PHE A 137 -3.04 -10.58 -4.14
N PHE A 138 -3.51 -9.32 -4.11
CA PHE A 138 -3.09 -8.36 -3.09
C PHE A 138 -3.65 -8.73 -1.71
N LEU A 139 -4.87 -9.25 -1.66
CA LEU A 139 -5.51 -9.63 -0.40
C LEU A 139 -4.82 -10.83 0.25
N HIS A 140 -4.45 -11.87 -0.52
CA HIS A 140 -3.64 -12.98 0.01
C HIS A 140 -2.27 -12.53 0.48
N LYS A 141 -1.68 -11.51 -0.16
CA LYS A 141 -0.41 -10.94 0.27
C LYS A 141 -0.54 -10.20 1.60
N LEU A 142 -1.64 -9.47 1.81
CA LEU A 142 -1.96 -8.88 3.11
C LEU A 142 -2.23 -9.96 4.17
N GLU A 143 -3.00 -10.98 3.84
CA GLU A 143 -3.28 -12.12 4.72
C GLU A 143 -2.00 -12.80 5.17
N GLY A 144 -1.04 -13.03 4.26
CA GLY A 144 0.27 -13.58 4.57
C GLY A 144 1.04 -12.75 5.62
N ILE A 145 0.97 -11.41 5.54
CA ILE A 145 1.55 -10.52 6.57
C ILE A 145 0.89 -10.78 7.92
N ILE A 146 -0.45 -10.84 7.96
CA ILE A 146 -1.21 -11.06 9.21
C ILE A 146 -0.95 -12.44 9.82
N VAL A 147 -0.86 -13.49 9.00
CA VAL A 147 -0.52 -14.85 9.45
C VAL A 147 0.89 -14.88 10.06
N PHE A 148 1.83 -14.19 9.43
CA PHE A 148 3.20 -14.10 9.94
C PHE A 148 3.27 -13.32 11.27
N GLU A 149 2.50 -12.23 11.42
CA GLU A 149 2.36 -11.52 12.70
C GLU A 149 1.91 -12.46 13.84
N LYS A 150 0.88 -13.28 13.59
CA LYS A 150 0.37 -14.26 14.57
C LYS A 150 1.46 -15.26 14.96
N THR A 151 2.15 -15.81 13.97
CA THR A 151 3.27 -16.75 14.17
C THR A 151 4.38 -16.14 15.04
N LEU A 152 4.74 -14.88 14.80
CA LEU A 152 5.75 -14.17 15.61
C LEU A 152 5.27 -13.95 17.05
N LYS A 153 4.02 -13.53 17.25
CA LYS A 153 3.44 -13.32 18.60
C LYS A 153 3.45 -14.62 19.44
N GLU A 154 3.11 -15.74 18.84
CA GLU A 154 3.12 -17.06 19.50
C GLU A 154 4.54 -17.47 19.91
N LYS A 155 5.52 -17.32 19.01
CA LYS A 155 6.92 -17.66 19.30
C LYS A 155 7.56 -16.74 20.36
N THR A 156 7.24 -15.45 20.34
CA THR A 156 7.75 -14.52 21.36
C THR A 156 7.23 -14.86 22.76
N LYS A 157 5.95 -15.25 22.89
CA LYS A 157 5.41 -15.72 24.17
C LYS A 157 6.12 -16.98 24.68
N ALA A 158 6.43 -17.91 23.78
CA ALA A 158 7.18 -19.11 24.13
C ALA A 158 8.58 -18.77 24.69
N ILE A 159 9.27 -17.78 24.12
CA ILE A 159 10.61 -17.36 24.59
C ILE A 159 10.54 -16.67 25.97
N GLN A 160 9.49 -15.91 26.27
CA GLN A 160 9.33 -15.23 27.58
C GLN A 160 8.90 -16.16 28.73
N THR A 161 8.55 -17.41 28.43
CA THR A 161 8.11 -18.40 29.43
C THR A 161 9.27 -19.30 29.91
N TYR A 162 10.49 -19.09 29.38
CA TYR A 162 11.75 -19.69 29.84
C TYR A 162 12.65 -18.63 30.47
#